data_AF-A0A026WN64-F1
#
_entry.id   AF-A0A026WN64-F1
#
_cell.length_a   1.000
_cell.length_b   1.000
_cell.length_c   1.000
_cell.angle_alpha   90.00
_cell.angle_beta   90.00
_cell.angle_gamma   90.00
#
_symmetry.space_group_name_H-M   'P 1'
#
loop_
_entity.id
_entity.type
_entity.pdbx_description
1 polymer ?
#
loop_
_entity_poly.entity_id
_entity_poly.type
_entity_poly.pdbx_seq_one_letter_code
_entity_poly.pdbx_strand_id
1 'polypeptide(L)'
;MDEESDQENTIEDDYYTFLNIARNASPEDISNAYRRQSRLYHPDKHTDPVLKKEAEILFNRTKKAYEVLSDPHQRAIYDSLGIRGLETEGWEIVHRTKTPQEIREEYERLAREREERRLQQQTNPKGTVTVNINATDIFSKYDEDYSDSSGLFSCIEVSGMSFAQSIEAPLTLRDTVTMSGQLGTQNGTGSGSVSVSMKRLISSKGWFEVEVGAGNGPTFSLKGFRTLTKRLFCDGATILQFTPRGVKAGYVGTLAMQLDKHTVGYLTYRAGIQGAMSTMIVRDTSRSYTALSVHFGLLHSFVSLNYTYKMEEKQLKLRGSVKAGTFGAFLEYGAEKKVSEHSSVSAAVRIGTPTGVTLKIRLNRASQAYSFPIHLCDEVLPAPVFYATVAPIITWAVIKKLVIDPVVRERKEREKEKQRELNKSRIMEKQREAKAATELMKETVSRIRAEEESKKGLIITKALYGRFVYPQQDRGTEESGHRDEMIDVTIPLQCLVKDSKLILHKASKSQLPGFYDPCVGEDKQLLVQYLFHTQTHECLIQDDAALRIPVSSHKVNTT
;
A
#
# COMPACT_ATOMS: atom_id res chain seq x y z
N MET A 1 6.48 15.13 12.55
CA MET A 1 7.93 15.28 12.40
C MET A 1 8.42 13.87 12.61
N ASP A 2 8.45 13.13 11.51
CA ASP A 2 8.21 11.69 11.49
C ASP A 2 9.57 11.00 11.42
N GLU A 3 10.15 10.75 12.60
CA GLU A 3 11.36 9.95 12.78
C GLU A 3 10.95 8.50 13.09
N GLU A 4 10.33 7.82 12.12
CA GLU A 4 10.14 6.36 12.18
C GLU A 4 10.27 5.77 10.76
N SER A 5 11.51 5.47 10.36
CA SER A 5 11.81 4.32 9.49
C SER A 5 13.31 4.00 9.39
N ASP A 6 14.09 4.21 10.45
CA ASP A 6 15.49 3.71 10.49
C ASP A 6 15.50 2.32 11.13
N GLN A 7 14.67 1.42 10.59
CA GLN A 7 14.86 0.00 10.82
C GLN A 7 16.15 -0.36 10.08
N GLU A 8 17.18 -0.69 10.85
CA GLU A 8 18.39 -1.38 10.40
C GLU A 8 18.00 -2.60 9.56
N ASN A 9 17.78 -2.39 8.27
CA ASN A 9 18.04 -3.40 7.26
C ASN A 9 19.55 -3.51 7.18
N THR A 10 20.19 -4.05 8.22
CA THR A 10 21.47 -4.71 8.05
C THR A 10 21.24 -5.77 6.98
N ILE A 11 21.50 -5.42 5.71
CA ILE A 11 21.92 -6.41 4.72
C ILE A 11 23.15 -7.08 5.36
N GLU A 12 22.87 -8.08 6.17
CA GLU A 12 23.81 -8.91 6.90
C GLU A 12 24.65 -9.62 5.84
N ASP A 13 25.97 -9.45 5.91
CA ASP A 13 26.91 -9.95 4.92
C ASP A 13 26.75 -11.48 4.80
N ASP A 14 26.24 -11.97 3.66
CA ASP A 14 26.04 -13.41 3.45
C ASP A 14 27.40 -14.12 3.42
N TYR A 15 27.65 -15.04 4.36
CA TYR A 15 28.92 -15.77 4.46
C TYR A 15 29.20 -16.63 3.21
N TYR A 16 28.16 -17.15 2.55
CA TYR A 16 28.34 -17.89 1.30
C TYR A 16 28.82 -16.98 0.17
N THR A 17 28.22 -15.80 0.07
CA THR A 17 28.59 -14.79 -0.94
C THR A 17 29.97 -14.23 -0.66
N PHE A 18 30.29 -13.92 0.60
CA PHE A 18 31.61 -13.43 1.01
C PHE A 18 32.73 -14.41 0.65
N LEU A 19 32.53 -15.72 0.89
CA LEU A 19 33.48 -16.78 0.49
C LEU A 19 33.40 -17.16 -1.01
N ASN A 20 32.43 -16.60 -1.75
CA ASN A 20 32.06 -16.96 -3.12
C ASN A 20 31.92 -18.48 -3.34
N ILE A 21 31.03 -19.09 -2.57
CA ILE A 21 30.68 -20.52 -2.66
C ILE A 21 29.17 -20.72 -2.76
N ALA A 22 28.74 -21.88 -3.24
CA ALA A 22 27.33 -22.23 -3.28
C ALA A 22 26.79 -22.57 -1.87
N ARG A 23 25.50 -22.32 -1.61
CA ARG A 23 24.85 -22.73 -0.35
C ARG A 23 24.90 -24.24 -0.09
N ASN A 24 24.95 -25.05 -1.14
CA ASN A 24 25.12 -26.51 -1.07
C ASN A 24 26.59 -26.96 -1.15
N ALA A 25 27.56 -26.07 -0.91
CA ALA A 25 28.98 -26.41 -0.96
C ALA A 25 29.34 -27.52 0.04
N SER A 26 30.25 -28.39 -0.40
CA SER A 26 30.82 -29.46 0.42
C SER A 26 31.75 -28.86 1.50
N PRO A 27 32.02 -29.58 2.61
CA PRO A 27 32.98 -29.12 3.62
C PRO A 27 34.39 -28.90 3.04
N GLU A 28 34.76 -29.68 2.00
CA GLU A 28 36.02 -29.50 1.27
C GLU A 28 36.06 -28.17 0.51
N ASP A 29 34.96 -27.81 -0.17
CA ASP A 29 34.85 -26.53 -0.88
C ASP A 29 34.95 -25.34 0.08
N ILE A 30 34.32 -25.44 1.25
CA ILE A 30 34.36 -24.43 2.31
C ILE A 30 35.80 -24.25 2.83
N SER A 31 36.49 -25.36 3.12
CA SER A 31 37.90 -25.32 3.58
C SER A 31 38.84 -24.77 2.50
N ASN A 32 38.62 -25.13 1.23
CA ASN A 32 39.40 -24.63 0.10
C ASN A 32 39.19 -23.12 -0.15
N ALA A 33 37.95 -22.63 0.00
CA ALA A 33 37.63 -21.21 -0.09
C ALA A 33 38.30 -20.41 1.05
N TYR A 34 38.17 -20.90 2.29
CA TYR A 34 38.82 -20.32 3.47
C TYR A 34 40.34 -20.22 3.30
N ARG A 35 41.03 -21.33 2.99
CA ARG A 35 42.49 -21.35 2.80
C ARG A 35 42.98 -20.33 1.78
N ARG A 36 42.20 -20.11 0.72
CA ARG A 36 42.51 -19.16 -0.35
C ARG A 36 42.37 -17.72 0.13
N GLN A 37 41.22 -17.36 0.71
CA GLN A 37 40.97 -16.01 1.19
C GLN A 37 41.84 -15.65 2.40
N SER A 38 42.11 -16.59 3.31
CA SER A 38 43.06 -16.39 4.42
C SER A 38 44.47 -16.09 3.94
N ARG A 39 44.93 -16.73 2.84
CA ARG A 39 46.22 -16.41 2.22
C ARG A 39 46.22 -15.04 1.54
N LEU A 40 45.07 -14.58 1.07
CA LEU A 40 44.92 -13.29 0.41
C LEU A 40 44.96 -12.15 1.44
N TYR A 41 44.21 -12.28 2.55
CA TYR A 41 44.08 -11.24 3.57
C TYR A 41 44.99 -11.43 4.79
N HIS A 42 46.07 -12.21 4.68
CA HIS A 42 46.95 -12.45 5.83
C HIS A 42 47.71 -11.17 6.23
N PRO A 43 47.67 -10.73 7.51
CA PRO A 43 48.27 -9.46 7.92
C PRO A 43 49.78 -9.40 7.69
N ASP A 44 50.49 -10.54 7.74
CA ASP A 44 51.95 -10.59 7.50
C ASP A 44 52.38 -10.28 6.08
N LYS A 45 51.46 -10.29 5.10
CA LYS A 45 51.80 -9.96 3.71
C LYS A 45 51.90 -8.46 3.45
N HIS A 46 51.41 -7.64 4.37
CA HIS A 46 51.29 -6.20 4.18
C HIS A 46 52.24 -5.45 5.13
N THR A 47 53.11 -4.62 4.55
CA THR A 47 54.10 -3.84 5.31
C THR A 47 53.50 -2.55 5.85
N ASP A 48 52.51 -1.97 5.16
CA ASP A 48 51.87 -0.72 5.57
C ASP A 48 50.93 -0.91 6.76
N PRO A 49 50.99 -0.03 7.79
CA PRO A 49 50.20 -0.19 9.01
C PRO A 49 48.69 -0.02 8.79
N VAL A 50 48.28 0.74 7.76
CA VAL A 50 46.86 0.93 7.41
C VAL A 50 46.31 -0.31 6.70
N LEU A 51 47.00 -0.80 5.68
CA LEU A 51 46.62 -2.02 4.95
C LEU A 51 46.65 -3.26 5.86
N LYS A 52 47.59 -3.33 6.80
CA LYS A 52 47.66 -4.42 7.77
C LYS A 52 46.41 -4.52 8.66
N LYS A 53 45.88 -3.37 9.11
CA LYS A 53 44.63 -3.34 9.90
C LYS A 53 43.41 -3.77 9.08
N GLU A 54 43.30 -3.28 7.84
CA GLU A 54 42.21 -3.65 6.94
C GLU A 54 42.28 -5.15 6.56
N ALA A 55 43.48 -5.68 6.35
CA ALA A 55 43.73 -7.10 6.14
C ALA A 55 43.30 -7.94 7.35
N GLU A 56 43.63 -7.49 8.57
CA GLU A 56 43.19 -8.13 9.81
C GLU A 56 41.66 -8.19 9.95
N ILE A 57 40.94 -7.12 9.59
CA ILE A 57 39.48 -7.08 9.59
C ILE A 57 38.92 -8.13 8.61
N LEU A 58 39.37 -8.14 7.36
CA LEU A 58 38.91 -9.09 6.35
C LEU A 58 39.31 -10.54 6.69
N PHE A 59 40.48 -10.75 7.29
CA PHE A 59 40.94 -12.05 7.76
C PHE A 59 40.03 -12.60 8.86
N ASN A 60 39.71 -11.76 9.85
CA ASN A 60 38.80 -12.12 10.94
C ASN A 60 37.38 -12.40 10.41
N ARG A 61 36.88 -11.62 9.43
CA ARG A 61 35.61 -11.91 8.74
C ARG A 61 35.64 -13.26 8.01
N THR A 62 36.72 -13.54 7.29
CA THR A 62 36.95 -14.83 6.59
C THR A 62 36.97 -16.00 7.56
N LYS A 63 37.62 -15.83 8.73
CA LYS A 63 37.67 -16.82 9.80
C LYS A 63 36.29 -17.07 10.41
N LYS A 64 35.54 -16.02 10.73
CA LYS A 64 34.17 -16.12 11.27
C LYS A 64 33.22 -16.84 10.29
N ALA A 65 33.30 -16.50 9.01
CA ALA A 65 32.52 -17.18 7.96
C ALA A 65 32.85 -18.68 7.88
N TYR A 66 34.13 -19.04 7.99
CA TYR A 66 34.54 -20.44 8.01
C TYR A 66 34.06 -21.17 9.26
N GLU A 67 34.22 -20.60 10.47
CA GLU A 67 33.78 -21.21 11.73
C GLU A 67 32.29 -21.60 11.66
N VAL A 68 31.44 -20.64 11.29
CA VAL A 68 29.99 -20.83 11.16
C VAL A 68 29.62 -21.88 10.10
N LEU A 69 30.24 -21.81 8.91
CA LEU A 69 29.87 -22.68 7.80
C LEU A 69 30.49 -24.08 7.91
N SER A 70 31.57 -24.23 8.68
CA SER A 70 32.25 -25.50 8.90
C SER A 70 31.55 -26.39 9.93
N ASP A 71 30.90 -25.79 10.95
CA ASP A 71 30.09 -26.53 11.92
C ASP A 71 28.69 -26.81 11.35
N PRO A 72 28.28 -28.10 11.19
CA PRO A 72 26.95 -28.45 10.72
C PRO A 72 25.80 -27.84 11.53
N HIS A 73 25.99 -27.63 12.84
CA HIS A 73 24.97 -27.08 13.72
C HIS A 73 24.81 -25.56 13.52
N GLN A 74 25.92 -24.81 13.56
CA GLN A 74 25.90 -23.37 13.29
C GLN A 74 25.47 -23.07 11.85
N ARG A 75 25.88 -23.89 10.87
CA ARG A 75 25.41 -23.79 9.48
C ARG A 75 23.89 -23.95 9.37
N ALA A 76 23.30 -24.91 10.07
CA ALA A 76 21.85 -25.12 10.06
C ALA A 76 21.09 -23.93 10.68
N ILE A 77 21.61 -23.35 11.76
CA ILE A 77 21.06 -22.13 12.38
C ILE A 77 21.17 -20.96 11.41
N TYR A 78 22.33 -20.79 10.79
CA TYR A 78 22.57 -19.74 9.81
C TYR A 78 21.66 -19.85 8.58
N ASP A 79 21.49 -21.06 8.03
CA ASP A 79 20.63 -21.32 6.89
C ASP A 79 19.14 -21.09 7.18
N SER A 80 18.73 -21.24 8.45
CA SER A 80 17.33 -21.06 8.88
C SER A 80 16.99 -19.64 9.33
N LEU A 81 17.92 -18.95 10.01
CA LEU A 81 17.66 -17.69 10.72
C LEU A 81 18.61 -16.54 10.33
N GLY A 82 19.60 -16.76 9.47
CA GLY A 82 20.61 -15.76 9.10
C GLY A 82 21.63 -15.48 10.21
N ILE A 83 22.35 -14.34 10.14
CA ILE A 83 23.36 -13.99 11.16
C ILE A 83 22.67 -13.76 12.52
N ARG A 84 21.44 -13.24 12.52
CA ARG A 84 20.62 -13.08 13.74
C ARG A 84 20.43 -14.38 14.53
N GLY A 85 20.33 -15.52 13.84
CA GLY A 85 20.24 -16.82 14.48
C GLY A 85 21.51 -17.22 15.24
N LEU A 86 22.67 -16.78 14.75
CA LEU A 86 23.98 -17.07 15.36
C LEU A 86 24.32 -16.12 16.52
N GLU A 87 23.80 -14.90 16.47
CA GLU A 87 23.92 -13.93 17.58
C GLU A 87 22.96 -14.25 18.75
N THR A 88 22.00 -15.14 18.49
CA THR A 88 21.09 -15.67 19.50
C THR A 88 21.74 -16.87 20.21
N GLU A 89 22.75 -16.62 21.06
CA GLU A 89 23.28 -17.67 21.96
C GLU A 89 22.89 -17.41 23.42
N GLY A 90 21.87 -18.16 23.85
CA GLY A 90 21.34 -18.35 25.20
C GLY A 90 19.80 -18.54 25.16
N TRP A 91 19.11 -19.48 25.83
CA TRP A 91 19.44 -20.13 27.10
C TRP A 91 20.40 -19.25 27.92
N GLU A 92 19.91 -18.01 28.14
CA GLU A 92 20.32 -16.87 28.96
C GLU A 92 21.81 -16.46 29.01
N ILE A 93 22.11 -15.20 28.65
CA ILE A 93 22.33 -14.07 29.58
C ILE A 93 22.42 -12.76 28.76
N VAL A 94 21.54 -11.82 29.12
CA VAL A 94 21.38 -10.47 28.55
C VAL A 94 22.66 -9.63 28.71
N HIS A 95 23.19 -9.10 27.62
CA HIS A 95 24.09 -7.95 27.65
C HIS A 95 23.46 -6.83 26.82
N ARG A 96 22.76 -5.94 27.54
CA ARG A 96 22.06 -4.76 27.04
C ARG A 96 23.01 -3.81 26.30
N THR A 97 22.69 -3.49 25.05
CA THR A 97 23.25 -2.34 24.31
C THR A 97 22.29 -1.16 24.24
N LYS A 98 21.54 -0.87 25.31
CA LYS A 98 20.89 0.44 25.54
C LYS A 98 20.89 0.77 27.03
N THR A 99 21.16 2.02 27.40
CA THR A 99 21.18 2.43 28.82
C THR A 99 19.77 2.37 29.42
N PRO A 100 19.60 2.13 30.74
CA PRO A 100 18.27 2.03 31.37
C PRO A 100 17.40 3.29 31.23
N GLN A 101 18.03 4.46 31.03
CA GLN A 101 17.35 5.73 30.83
C GLN A 101 16.82 5.87 29.40
N GLU A 102 17.63 5.55 28.40
CA GLU A 102 17.21 5.57 26.98
C GLU A 102 16.14 4.52 26.68
N ILE A 103 16.23 3.31 27.27
CA ILE A 103 15.17 2.28 27.14
C ILE A 103 13.86 2.77 27.77
N ARG A 104 13.94 3.49 28.90
CA ARG A 104 12.76 4.01 29.60
C ARG A 104 12.12 5.15 28.81
N GLU A 105 12.93 6.03 28.22
CA GLU A 105 12.48 7.12 27.36
C GLU A 105 11.89 6.61 26.04
N GLU A 106 12.53 5.63 25.39
CA GLU A 106 12.02 4.98 24.17
C GLU A 106 10.73 4.20 24.46
N TYR A 107 10.67 3.48 25.60
CA TYR A 107 9.47 2.79 26.05
C TYR A 107 8.35 3.77 26.37
N GLU A 108 8.63 4.89 27.04
CA GLU A 108 7.64 5.94 27.33
C GLU A 108 7.17 6.66 26.06
N ARG A 109 8.06 6.87 25.08
CA ARG A 109 7.74 7.47 23.78
C ARG A 109 6.85 6.53 22.96
N LEU A 110 7.23 5.26 22.82
CA LEU A 110 6.42 4.23 22.14
C LEU A 110 5.11 3.93 22.89
N ALA A 111 5.10 4.00 24.22
CA ALA A 111 3.89 3.83 25.02
C ALA A 111 2.92 5.00 24.82
N ARG A 112 3.41 6.25 24.85
CA ARG A 112 2.59 7.44 24.54
C ARG A 112 2.06 7.41 23.12
N GLU A 113 2.87 7.02 22.15
CA GLU A 113 2.44 6.96 20.76
C GLU A 113 1.43 5.83 20.50
N ARG A 114 1.61 4.66 21.11
CA ARG A 114 0.59 3.60 21.11
C ARG A 114 -0.67 4.05 21.84
N GLU A 115 -0.54 4.80 22.93
CA GLU A 115 -1.67 5.32 23.69
C GLU A 115 -2.43 6.39 22.90
N GLU A 116 -1.75 7.29 22.19
CA GLU A 116 -2.36 8.25 21.25
C GLU A 116 -3.01 7.55 20.07
N ARG A 117 -2.33 6.59 19.41
CA ARG A 117 -2.95 5.76 18.35
C ARG A 117 -4.16 4.99 18.88
N ARG A 118 -4.11 4.50 20.12
CA ARG A 118 -5.23 3.83 20.81
C ARG A 118 -6.37 4.81 21.09
N LEU A 119 -6.09 6.02 21.57
CA LEU A 119 -7.08 7.07 21.84
C LEU A 119 -7.74 7.57 20.54
N GLN A 120 -6.96 7.70 19.46
CA GLN A 120 -7.44 8.08 18.14
C GLN A 120 -8.21 6.94 17.44
N GLN A 121 -7.94 5.67 17.78
CA GLN A 121 -8.78 4.53 17.39
C GLN A 121 -10.02 4.37 18.30
N GLN A 122 -9.98 4.84 19.54
CA GLN A 122 -11.09 4.77 20.48
C GLN A 122 -12.23 5.70 20.08
N THR A 123 -11.92 6.85 19.48
CA THR A 123 -12.94 7.68 18.84
C THR A 123 -12.92 7.38 17.34
N ASN A 124 -13.99 6.80 16.80
CA ASN A 124 -14.12 6.54 15.36
C ASN A 124 -15.03 7.61 14.73
N PRO A 125 -14.55 8.85 14.53
CA PRO A 125 -15.37 9.93 14.00
C PRO A 125 -15.71 9.62 12.54
N LYS A 126 -16.99 9.45 12.24
CA LYS A 126 -17.49 9.31 10.88
C LYS A 126 -18.20 10.60 10.48
N GLY A 127 -17.86 11.12 9.31
CA GLY A 127 -18.44 12.35 8.77
C GLY A 127 -19.03 12.11 7.39
N THR A 128 -20.16 12.73 7.08
CA THR A 128 -20.71 12.80 5.74
C THR A 128 -21.10 14.22 5.43
N VAL A 129 -20.54 14.78 4.36
CA VAL A 129 -20.87 16.10 3.84
C VAL A 129 -21.57 15.90 2.50
N THR A 130 -22.77 16.43 2.35
CA THR A 130 -23.51 16.41 1.09
C THR A 130 -23.78 17.84 0.64
N VAL A 131 -23.47 18.15 -0.61
CA VAL A 131 -23.77 19.44 -1.23
C VAL A 131 -24.63 19.17 -2.45
N ASN A 132 -25.91 19.51 -2.37
CA ASN A 132 -26.87 19.33 -3.45
C ASN A 132 -26.75 20.51 -4.42
N ILE A 133 -26.44 20.21 -5.67
CA ILE A 133 -26.22 21.21 -6.72
C ILE A 133 -27.36 21.09 -7.72
N ASN A 134 -28.03 22.19 -8.01
CA ASN A 134 -28.99 22.31 -9.10
C ASN A 134 -28.29 22.94 -10.30
N ALA A 135 -28.27 22.22 -11.41
CA ALA A 135 -27.68 22.65 -12.69
C ALA A 135 -28.68 22.46 -13.84
N THR A 136 -29.98 22.50 -13.51
CA THR A 136 -31.08 22.26 -14.45
C THR A 136 -31.10 23.28 -15.58
N ASP A 137 -30.82 24.54 -15.26
CA ASP A 137 -30.77 25.67 -16.20
C ASP A 137 -29.75 25.48 -17.34
N ILE A 138 -28.77 24.57 -17.20
CA ILE A 138 -27.78 24.26 -18.25
C ILE A 138 -28.45 23.56 -19.43
N PHE A 139 -29.45 22.72 -19.15
CA PHE A 139 -30.07 21.84 -20.14
C PHE A 139 -31.52 22.18 -20.43
N SER A 140 -32.23 22.81 -19.51
CA SER A 140 -33.55 23.39 -19.72
C SER A 140 -33.46 24.90 -19.63
N LYS A 141 -33.04 25.56 -20.72
CA LYS A 141 -33.33 26.99 -20.87
C LYS A 141 -34.84 27.10 -21.06
N TYR A 142 -35.52 27.71 -20.10
CA TYR A 142 -36.90 28.14 -20.33
C TYR A 142 -36.88 29.06 -21.57
N ASP A 143 -37.67 28.71 -22.58
CA ASP A 143 -37.97 29.59 -23.69
C ASP A 143 -38.65 30.83 -23.10
N GLU A 144 -37.91 31.91 -22.88
CA GLU A 144 -38.45 33.27 -22.99
C GLU A 144 -37.33 34.30 -23.11
N ASP A 145 -37.53 35.14 -24.12
CA ASP A 145 -36.84 36.38 -24.44
C ASP A 145 -36.33 37.11 -23.19
N TYR A 146 -35.02 37.32 -23.08
CA TYR A 146 -34.38 38.61 -22.80
C TYR A 146 -32.87 38.41 -22.81
N SER A 147 -32.19 39.33 -23.46
CA SER A 147 -30.74 39.48 -23.48
C SER A 147 -30.19 39.59 -22.06
N ASP A 148 -29.51 38.54 -21.58
CA ASP A 148 -28.34 38.76 -20.74
C ASP A 148 -27.32 37.65 -20.94
N SER A 149 -26.14 38.07 -21.39
CA SER A 149 -24.94 37.25 -21.50
C SER A 149 -24.35 36.99 -20.12
N SER A 150 -25.05 36.24 -19.28
CA SER A 150 -24.55 35.78 -17.99
C SER A 150 -23.84 34.42 -18.18
N GLY A 151 -22.57 34.34 -17.77
CA GLY A 151 -21.69 33.21 -18.07
C GLY A 151 -22.15 31.87 -17.50
N LEU A 152 -21.60 30.77 -18.02
CA LEU A 152 -21.85 29.35 -17.63
C LEU A 152 -21.95 29.09 -16.11
N PHE A 153 -21.33 29.92 -15.27
CA PHE A 153 -21.31 29.78 -13.81
C PHE A 153 -22.51 30.39 -13.07
N SER A 154 -23.34 31.21 -13.74
CA SER A 154 -24.57 31.77 -13.15
C SER A 154 -25.76 30.81 -13.18
N CYS A 155 -25.55 29.63 -13.76
CA CYS A 155 -26.54 28.60 -14.09
C CYS A 155 -26.54 27.42 -13.08
N ILE A 156 -25.71 27.53 -12.03
CA ILE A 156 -25.45 26.45 -11.06
C ILE A 156 -25.73 27.00 -9.66
N GLU A 157 -26.74 26.45 -9.01
CA GLU A 157 -27.16 26.85 -7.66
C GLU A 157 -26.95 25.74 -6.63
N VAL A 158 -26.56 26.11 -5.42
CA VAL A 158 -26.51 25.16 -4.30
C VAL A 158 -27.90 25.06 -3.67
N SER A 159 -28.68 24.07 -4.10
CA SER A 159 -30.04 23.80 -3.58
C SER A 159 -30.08 23.43 -2.08
N GLY A 160 -28.99 22.88 -1.55
CA GLY A 160 -28.90 22.57 -0.13
C GLY A 160 -27.58 21.92 0.28
N MET A 161 -27.30 21.93 1.57
CA MET A 161 -26.12 21.30 2.16
C MET A 161 -26.56 20.49 3.38
N SER A 162 -25.99 19.29 3.54
CA SER A 162 -26.16 18.50 4.76
C SER A 162 -24.83 18.01 5.30
N PHE A 163 -24.71 18.04 6.63
CA PHE A 163 -23.56 17.60 7.38
C PHE A 163 -24.03 16.61 8.43
N ALA A 164 -23.50 15.40 8.41
CA ALA A 164 -23.75 14.40 9.43
C ALA A 164 -22.42 13.97 10.03
N GLN A 165 -22.31 14.00 11.35
CA GLN A 165 -21.12 13.56 12.08
C GLN A 165 -21.53 12.62 13.20
N SER A 166 -20.80 11.54 13.39
CA SER A 166 -20.98 10.62 14.51
C SER A 166 -19.65 10.25 15.12
N ILE A 167 -19.55 10.27 16.44
CA ILE A 167 -18.40 9.83 17.21
C ILE A 167 -18.85 8.66 18.08
N GLU A 168 -18.25 7.50 17.87
CA GLU A 168 -18.43 6.31 18.69
C GLU A 168 -17.26 6.22 19.68
N ALA A 169 -17.56 6.14 20.97
CA ALA A 169 -16.59 6.08 22.06
C ALA A 169 -16.91 4.87 22.97
N PRO A 170 -16.07 3.82 22.98
CA PRO A 170 -16.23 2.70 23.90
C PRO A 170 -15.78 3.13 25.30
N LEU A 171 -16.72 3.23 26.24
CA LEU A 171 -16.43 3.58 27.63
C LEU A 171 -15.88 2.38 28.41
N THR A 172 -16.39 1.18 28.12
CA THR A 172 -15.93 -0.08 28.71
C THR A 172 -15.93 -1.18 27.65
N LEU A 173 -15.47 -2.39 28.01
CA LEU A 173 -15.57 -3.57 27.12
C LEU A 173 -17.01 -3.95 26.76
N ARG A 174 -18.02 -3.45 27.50
CA ARG A 174 -19.44 -3.75 27.27
C ARG A 174 -20.28 -2.54 26.88
N ASP A 175 -19.82 -1.34 27.21
CA ASP A 175 -20.59 -0.11 27.05
C ASP A 175 -19.95 0.80 26.00
N THR A 176 -20.77 1.28 25.07
CA THR A 176 -20.36 2.17 24.00
C THR A 176 -21.34 3.33 23.91
N VAL A 177 -20.81 4.55 23.92
CA VAL A 177 -21.60 5.75 23.71
C VAL A 177 -21.37 6.24 22.29
N THR A 178 -22.44 6.53 21.57
CA THR A 178 -22.37 7.20 20.27
C THR A 178 -23.03 8.56 20.37
N MET A 179 -22.33 9.59 19.93
CA MET A 179 -22.90 10.92 19.77
C MET A 179 -22.96 11.22 18.27
N SER A 180 -24.14 11.57 17.77
CA SER A 180 -24.33 11.94 16.38
C SER A 180 -25.07 13.27 16.25
N GLY A 181 -24.66 14.06 15.26
CA GLY A 181 -25.29 15.31 14.88
C GLY A 181 -25.53 15.32 13.39
N GLN A 182 -26.71 15.74 12.98
CA GLN A 182 -27.06 15.98 11.58
C GLN A 182 -27.57 17.42 11.46
N LEU A 183 -27.04 18.15 10.49
CA LEU A 183 -27.46 19.50 10.11
C LEU A 183 -27.75 19.48 8.62
N GLY A 184 -28.81 20.16 8.21
CA GLY A 184 -29.19 20.24 6.81
C GLY A 184 -29.89 21.56 6.54
N THR A 185 -29.48 22.23 5.47
CA THR A 185 -30.19 23.39 4.91
C THR A 185 -30.65 23.04 3.52
N GLN A 186 -31.92 23.30 3.22
CA GLN A 186 -32.49 23.13 1.89
C GLN A 186 -33.42 24.31 1.63
N ASN A 187 -33.21 24.99 0.49
CA ASN A 187 -34.04 26.12 0.05
C ASN A 187 -34.30 27.16 1.16
N GLY A 188 -33.25 27.55 1.90
CA GLY A 188 -33.33 28.55 2.98
C GLY A 188 -33.90 28.04 4.31
N THR A 189 -34.40 26.81 4.38
CA THR A 189 -34.84 26.20 5.64
C THR A 189 -33.78 25.27 6.22
N GLY A 190 -33.30 25.60 7.41
CA GLY A 190 -32.36 24.80 8.18
C GLY A 190 -33.08 23.85 9.14
N SER A 191 -32.63 22.60 9.21
CA SER A 191 -33.01 21.65 10.25
C SER A 191 -31.77 20.98 10.82
N GLY A 192 -31.81 20.64 12.10
CA GLY A 192 -30.73 19.97 12.79
C GLY A 192 -31.28 19.00 13.81
N SER A 193 -30.56 17.90 14.02
CA SER A 193 -30.84 16.95 15.07
C SER A 193 -29.54 16.47 15.71
N VAL A 194 -29.52 16.38 17.03
CA VAL A 194 -28.45 15.77 17.80
C VAL A 194 -29.02 14.59 18.56
N SER A 195 -28.33 13.47 18.54
CA SER A 195 -28.69 12.24 19.25
C SER A 195 -27.50 11.69 20.00
N VAL A 196 -27.76 11.19 21.20
CA VAL A 196 -26.80 10.47 22.03
C VAL A 196 -27.39 9.09 22.29
N SER A 197 -26.64 8.06 21.97
CA SER A 197 -27.01 6.68 22.23
C SER A 197 -26.02 5.99 23.17
N MET A 198 -26.55 5.18 24.07
CA MET A 198 -25.81 4.35 24.99
C MET A 198 -26.14 2.89 24.70
N LYS A 199 -25.16 2.17 24.17
CA LYS A 199 -25.26 0.76 23.83
C LYS A 199 -24.55 -0.08 24.88
N ARG A 200 -25.25 -1.08 25.42
CA ARG A 200 -24.72 -2.05 26.38
C ARG A 200 -24.83 -3.47 25.85
N LEU A 201 -23.72 -4.19 25.86
CA LEU A 201 -23.65 -5.62 25.60
C LEU A 201 -24.15 -6.39 26.82
N ILE A 202 -25.31 -7.03 26.70
CA ILE A 202 -25.91 -7.86 27.77
C ILE A 202 -25.27 -9.25 27.77
N SER A 203 -24.96 -9.78 26.59
CA SER A 203 -24.37 -11.10 26.39
C SER A 203 -23.52 -11.10 25.12
N SER A 204 -22.71 -12.14 24.90
CA SER A 204 -22.01 -12.35 23.62
C SER A 204 -22.97 -12.48 22.42
N LYS A 205 -24.26 -12.70 22.68
CA LYS A 205 -25.31 -12.93 21.69
C LYS A 205 -26.32 -11.77 21.55
N GLY A 206 -26.15 -10.68 22.28
CA GLY A 206 -27.13 -9.60 22.24
C GLY A 206 -26.74 -8.33 22.96
N TRP A 207 -27.29 -7.22 22.49
CA TRP A 207 -27.06 -5.88 23.01
C TRP A 207 -28.36 -5.09 23.03
N PHE A 208 -28.35 -4.04 23.83
CA PHE A 208 -29.44 -3.11 23.97
C PHE A 208 -28.91 -1.69 23.89
N GLU A 209 -29.66 -0.79 23.27
CA GLU A 209 -29.25 0.59 23.04
C GLU A 209 -30.40 1.53 23.35
N VAL A 210 -30.13 2.55 24.16
CA VAL A 210 -31.04 3.65 24.44
C VAL A 210 -30.51 4.87 23.73
N GLU A 211 -31.33 5.51 22.92
CA GLU A 211 -30.97 6.72 22.19
C GLU A 211 -31.94 7.85 22.53
N VAL A 212 -31.39 9.00 22.90
CA VAL A 212 -32.12 10.23 23.16
C VAL A 212 -31.63 11.27 22.19
N GLY A 213 -32.56 11.96 21.53
CA GLY A 213 -32.22 12.99 20.57
C GLY A 213 -33.12 14.21 20.68
N ALA A 214 -32.65 15.31 20.11
CA ALA A 214 -33.36 16.58 20.02
C ALA A 214 -33.16 17.17 18.62
N GLY A 215 -34.22 17.77 18.08
CA GLY A 215 -34.23 18.42 16.76
C GLY A 215 -35.61 18.98 16.48
N ASN A 216 -36.40 18.30 15.64
CA ASN A 216 -37.82 18.59 15.41
C ASN A 216 -38.73 18.10 16.57
N GLY A 217 -38.27 18.30 17.81
CA GLY A 217 -38.83 17.74 19.04
C GLY A 217 -37.90 16.70 19.70
N PRO A 218 -38.12 16.37 20.98
CA PRO A 218 -37.40 15.30 21.65
C PRO A 218 -37.77 13.94 21.05
N THR A 219 -36.76 13.09 20.86
CA THR A 219 -36.93 11.70 20.42
C THR A 219 -36.32 10.77 21.45
N PHE A 220 -37.04 9.73 21.80
CA PHE A 220 -36.55 8.63 22.62
C PHE A 220 -36.65 7.34 21.81
N SER A 221 -35.58 6.58 21.70
CA SER A 221 -35.62 5.28 21.06
C SER A 221 -34.90 4.20 21.86
N LEU A 222 -35.45 3.00 21.76
CA LEU A 222 -35.05 1.83 22.51
C LEU A 222 -34.84 0.72 21.50
N LYS A 223 -33.59 0.31 21.28
CA LYS A 223 -33.19 -0.69 20.31
C LYS A 223 -32.65 -1.92 21.02
N GLY A 224 -32.92 -3.09 20.46
CA GLY A 224 -32.43 -4.35 20.99
C GLY A 224 -32.09 -5.30 19.88
N PHE A 225 -30.97 -5.98 20.02
CA PHE A 225 -30.52 -7.01 19.09
C PHE A 225 -30.24 -8.31 19.83
N ARG A 226 -30.63 -9.42 19.23
CA ARG A 226 -30.33 -10.75 19.76
C ARG A 226 -30.18 -11.78 18.65
N THR A 227 -29.15 -12.61 18.76
CA THR A 227 -29.02 -13.82 17.95
C THR A 227 -29.90 -14.91 18.58
N LEU A 228 -30.97 -15.33 17.88
CA LEU A 228 -31.89 -16.36 18.35
C LEU A 228 -31.31 -17.76 18.10
N THR A 229 -30.77 -17.99 16.91
CA THR A 229 -30.04 -19.21 16.54
C THR A 229 -28.76 -18.83 15.78
N LYS A 230 -27.94 -19.81 15.40
CA LYS A 230 -26.71 -19.55 14.61
C LYS A 230 -27.00 -18.88 13.26
N ARG A 231 -28.22 -19.00 12.73
CA ARG A 231 -28.64 -18.47 11.43
C ARG A 231 -29.74 -17.41 11.52
N LEU A 232 -30.32 -17.17 12.70
CA LEU A 232 -31.45 -16.25 12.87
C LEU A 232 -31.09 -15.14 13.86
N PHE A 233 -31.24 -13.91 13.40
CA PHE A 233 -30.99 -12.68 14.14
C PHE A 233 -32.26 -11.86 14.21
N CYS A 234 -32.50 -11.23 15.34
CA CYS A 234 -33.64 -10.33 15.53
C CYS A 234 -33.12 -8.99 16.05
N ASP A 235 -33.62 -7.92 15.45
CA ASP A 235 -33.43 -6.53 15.85
C ASP A 235 -34.81 -5.89 16.02
N GLY A 236 -35.02 -5.13 17.08
CA GLY A 236 -36.23 -4.36 17.29
C GLY A 236 -35.92 -2.99 17.86
N ALA A 237 -36.60 -1.97 17.36
CA ALA A 237 -36.50 -0.59 17.81
C ALA A 237 -37.89 0.00 18.05
N THR A 238 -38.11 0.56 19.24
CA THR A 238 -39.28 1.40 19.55
C THR A 238 -38.83 2.85 19.55
N ILE A 239 -39.53 3.71 18.83
CA ILE A 239 -39.21 5.12 18.65
C ILE A 239 -40.41 5.94 19.13
N LEU A 240 -40.18 6.87 20.06
CA LEU A 240 -41.16 7.83 20.55
C LEU A 240 -40.70 9.23 20.14
N GLN A 241 -41.50 9.92 19.32
CA GLN A 241 -41.25 11.30 18.93
C GLN A 241 -42.27 12.21 19.60
N PHE A 242 -41.77 13.14 20.40
CA PHE A 242 -42.59 14.14 21.08
C PHE A 242 -42.71 15.36 20.18
N THR A 243 -43.92 15.62 19.68
CA THR A 243 -44.21 16.82 18.88
C THR A 243 -45.22 17.70 19.60
N PRO A 244 -45.32 19.00 19.30
CA PRO A 244 -46.34 19.88 19.88
C PRO A 244 -47.79 19.41 19.67
N ARG A 245 -48.01 18.56 18.65
CA ARG A 245 -49.32 17.95 18.31
C ARG A 245 -49.57 16.61 19.00
N GLY A 246 -48.66 16.14 19.84
CA GLY A 246 -48.76 14.87 20.57
C GLY A 246 -47.54 13.95 20.40
N VAL A 247 -47.62 12.78 21.05
CA VAL A 247 -46.57 11.75 21.01
C VAL A 247 -46.85 10.79 19.86
N LYS A 248 -45.88 10.64 18.95
CA LYS A 248 -45.94 9.65 17.87
C LYS A 248 -45.07 8.45 18.26
N ALA A 249 -45.70 7.29 18.41
CA ALA A 249 -45.00 6.04 18.63
C ALA A 249 -44.78 5.30 17.30
N GLY A 250 -43.58 4.74 17.14
CA GLY A 250 -43.20 3.89 16.03
C GLY A 250 -42.49 2.64 16.54
N TYR A 251 -42.66 1.54 15.83
CA TYR A 251 -41.95 0.30 16.09
C TYR A 251 -41.35 -0.20 14.78
N VAL A 252 -40.12 -0.67 14.82
CA VAL A 252 -39.42 -1.32 13.70
C VAL A 252 -38.85 -2.64 14.19
N GLY A 253 -39.32 -3.75 13.65
CA GLY A 253 -38.77 -5.08 13.92
C GLY A 253 -38.12 -5.63 12.65
N THR A 254 -36.90 -6.15 12.74
CA THR A 254 -36.20 -6.83 11.65
C THR A 254 -35.81 -8.23 12.06
N LEU A 255 -36.27 -9.21 11.30
CA LEU A 255 -35.83 -10.59 11.38
C LEU A 255 -34.86 -10.86 10.23
N ALA A 256 -33.60 -11.18 10.54
CA ALA A 256 -32.59 -11.53 9.56
C ALA A 256 -32.26 -13.01 9.65
N MET A 257 -32.22 -13.70 8.51
CA MET A 257 -31.95 -15.13 8.42
C MET A 257 -30.84 -15.40 7.41
N GLN A 258 -29.78 -16.05 7.86
CA GLN A 258 -28.73 -16.58 6.99
C GLN A 258 -29.24 -17.85 6.32
N LEU A 259 -29.57 -17.73 5.02
CA LEU A 259 -30.05 -18.83 4.19
C LEU A 259 -28.91 -19.75 3.73
N ASP A 260 -27.76 -19.14 3.42
CA ASP A 260 -26.54 -19.79 2.93
C ASP A 260 -25.30 -19.00 3.38
N LYS A 261 -24.09 -19.52 3.19
CA LYS A 261 -22.81 -18.84 3.49
C LYS A 261 -22.74 -17.45 2.88
N HIS A 262 -23.31 -17.27 1.69
CA HIS A 262 -23.28 -16.02 0.93
C HIS A 262 -24.61 -15.26 0.90
N THR A 263 -25.70 -15.81 1.47
CA THR A 263 -27.04 -15.23 1.30
C THR A 263 -27.74 -14.99 2.64
N VAL A 264 -28.21 -13.77 2.84
CA VAL A 264 -28.97 -13.36 4.02
C VAL A 264 -30.30 -12.73 3.57
N GLY A 265 -31.39 -13.23 4.12
CA GLY A 265 -32.71 -12.63 4.00
C GLY A 265 -33.00 -11.72 5.18
N TYR A 266 -33.69 -10.62 4.94
CA TYR A 266 -34.18 -9.67 5.94
C TYR A 266 -35.68 -9.49 5.74
N LEU A 267 -36.42 -9.53 6.84
CA LEU A 267 -37.82 -9.17 6.90
C LEU A 267 -37.97 -8.06 7.93
N THR A 268 -38.31 -6.86 7.48
CA THR A 268 -38.50 -5.69 8.33
C THR A 268 -39.97 -5.28 8.34
N TYR A 269 -40.53 -5.14 9.53
CA TYR A 269 -41.88 -4.64 9.76
C TYR A 269 -41.79 -3.30 10.50
N ARG A 270 -42.50 -2.29 9.99
CA ARG A 270 -42.61 -0.95 10.57
C ARG A 270 -44.07 -0.67 10.90
N ALA A 271 -44.34 -0.25 12.13
CA ALA A 271 -45.65 0.12 12.63
C ALA A 271 -45.62 1.51 13.29
N GLY A 272 -46.77 2.21 13.32
CA GLY A 272 -46.90 3.54 13.93
C GLY A 272 -46.62 4.68 12.94
N ILE A 273 -45.49 5.38 13.10
CA ILE A 273 -45.15 6.62 12.35
C ILE A 273 -45.25 6.43 10.82
N GLN A 274 -44.73 5.32 10.30
CA GLN A 274 -44.89 4.92 8.91
C GLN A 274 -45.06 3.39 8.84
N GLY A 275 -46.28 2.95 8.53
CA GLY A 275 -46.61 1.54 8.33
C GLY A 275 -45.99 1.00 7.05
N ALA A 276 -45.09 0.02 7.15
CA ALA A 276 -44.51 -0.65 6.00
C ALA A 276 -43.96 -2.04 6.33
N MET A 277 -43.96 -2.93 5.34
CA MET A 277 -43.32 -4.24 5.38
C MET A 277 -42.30 -4.30 4.24
N SER A 278 -41.07 -4.69 4.54
CA SER A 278 -40.05 -4.91 3.51
C SER A 278 -39.34 -6.23 3.66
N THR A 279 -39.21 -6.93 2.54
CA THR A 279 -38.45 -8.16 2.41
C THR A 279 -37.23 -7.88 1.54
N MET A 280 -36.04 -8.24 2.00
CA MET A 280 -34.79 -8.05 1.27
C MET A 280 -33.97 -9.32 1.26
N ILE A 281 -33.44 -9.71 0.11
CA ILE A 281 -32.51 -10.83 -0.02
C ILE A 281 -31.20 -10.27 -0.54
N VAL A 282 -30.14 -10.44 0.25
CA VAL A 282 -28.78 -9.99 -0.08
C VAL A 282 -27.91 -11.22 -0.29
N ARG A 283 -27.24 -11.29 -1.44
CA ARG A 283 -26.21 -12.29 -1.74
C ARG A 283 -24.89 -11.58 -1.99
N ASP A 284 -23.90 -11.87 -1.14
CA ASP A 284 -22.57 -11.27 -1.20
C ASP A 284 -21.50 -12.33 -1.45
N THR A 285 -20.77 -12.15 -2.55
CA THR A 285 -19.67 -13.00 -2.97
C THR A 285 -18.41 -12.14 -3.20
N SER A 286 -17.25 -12.78 -3.40
CA SER A 286 -16.01 -12.06 -3.71
C SER A 286 -16.12 -11.25 -5.02
N ARG A 287 -16.80 -11.79 -6.04
CA ARG A 287 -16.94 -11.15 -7.36
C ARG A 287 -18.17 -10.26 -7.51
N SER A 288 -19.26 -10.54 -6.80
CA SER A 288 -20.49 -9.77 -6.96
C SER A 288 -21.28 -9.61 -5.67
N TYR A 289 -21.95 -8.47 -5.55
CA TYR A 289 -22.93 -8.17 -4.52
C TYR A 289 -24.28 -7.95 -5.20
N THR A 290 -25.31 -8.67 -4.77
CA THR A 290 -26.66 -8.55 -5.32
C THR A 290 -27.67 -8.40 -4.19
N ALA A 291 -28.53 -7.39 -4.25
CA ALA A 291 -29.59 -7.19 -3.27
C ALA A 291 -30.93 -6.92 -3.96
N LEU A 292 -31.90 -7.79 -3.70
CA LEU A 292 -33.29 -7.63 -4.14
C LEU A 292 -34.13 -7.21 -2.94
N SER A 293 -34.88 -6.12 -3.05
CA SER A 293 -35.77 -5.63 -1.99
C SER A 293 -37.17 -5.40 -2.53
N VAL A 294 -38.16 -5.86 -1.80
CA VAL A 294 -39.57 -5.54 -2.02
C VAL A 294 -40.05 -4.77 -0.78
N HIS A 295 -40.60 -3.58 -0.99
CA HIS A 295 -41.10 -2.71 0.08
C HIS A 295 -42.56 -2.39 -0.19
N PHE A 296 -43.43 -2.75 0.76
CA PHE A 296 -44.84 -2.43 0.76
C PHE A 296 -45.10 -1.43 1.87
N GLY A 297 -45.30 -0.17 1.49
CA GLY A 297 -45.62 0.91 2.42
C GLY A 297 -46.94 1.58 2.03
N LEU A 298 -47.61 2.17 3.01
CA LEU A 298 -48.90 2.86 2.81
C LEU A 298 -48.79 4.03 1.83
N LEU A 299 -47.70 4.80 1.89
CA LEU A 299 -47.44 5.92 0.96
C LEU A 299 -46.67 5.48 -0.28
N HIS A 300 -45.68 4.60 -0.10
CA HIS A 300 -44.77 4.20 -1.16
C HIS A 300 -44.53 2.70 -1.12
N SER A 301 -44.92 2.02 -2.20
CA SER A 301 -44.55 0.64 -2.49
C SER A 301 -43.60 0.58 -3.67
N PHE A 302 -42.52 -0.20 -3.57
CA PHE A 302 -41.50 -0.34 -4.60
C PHE A 302 -40.74 -1.66 -4.55
N VAL A 303 -40.18 -2.03 -5.68
CA VAL A 303 -39.19 -3.10 -5.84
C VAL A 303 -37.86 -2.48 -6.22
N SER A 304 -36.76 -2.97 -5.65
CA SER A 304 -35.41 -2.54 -6.04
C SER A 304 -34.47 -3.73 -6.23
N LEU A 305 -33.65 -3.66 -7.26
CA LEU A 305 -32.59 -4.61 -7.57
C LEU A 305 -31.27 -3.84 -7.63
N ASN A 306 -30.35 -4.17 -6.74
CA ASN A 306 -29.00 -3.62 -6.72
C ASN A 306 -28.01 -4.72 -7.11
N TYR A 307 -27.19 -4.45 -8.11
CA TYR A 307 -26.12 -5.33 -8.57
C TYR A 307 -24.79 -4.57 -8.52
N THR A 308 -23.76 -5.18 -7.96
CA THR A 308 -22.41 -4.61 -7.93
C THR A 308 -21.41 -5.67 -8.32
N TYR A 309 -20.64 -5.41 -9.38
CA TYR A 309 -19.56 -6.25 -9.83
C TYR A 309 -18.23 -5.74 -9.26
N LYS A 310 -17.50 -6.60 -8.56
CA LYS A 310 -16.25 -6.28 -7.86
C LYS A 310 -15.08 -6.83 -8.68
N MET A 311 -14.22 -5.93 -9.18
CA MET A 311 -12.95 -6.27 -9.84
C MET A 311 -11.80 -6.00 -8.87
N GLU A 312 -11.33 -7.03 -8.17
CA GLU A 312 -10.28 -6.90 -7.14
C GLU A 312 -8.92 -6.48 -7.73
N GLU A 313 -8.48 -7.08 -8.85
CA GLU A 313 -7.20 -6.75 -9.53
C GLU A 313 -7.09 -5.26 -9.88
N LYS A 314 -8.20 -4.67 -10.34
CA LYS A 314 -8.27 -3.27 -10.73
C LYS A 314 -8.81 -2.38 -9.61
N GLN A 315 -9.07 -2.89 -8.40
CA GLN A 315 -9.71 -2.15 -7.30
C GLN A 315 -10.90 -1.28 -7.76
N LEU A 316 -11.74 -1.84 -8.64
CA LEU A 316 -12.88 -1.17 -9.28
C LEU A 316 -14.17 -1.90 -8.93
N LYS A 317 -15.24 -1.16 -8.64
CA LYS A 317 -16.58 -1.70 -8.42
C LYS A 317 -17.54 -1.04 -9.40
N LEU A 318 -18.22 -1.82 -10.23
CA LEU A 318 -19.28 -1.36 -11.11
C LEU A 318 -20.62 -1.57 -10.40
N ARG A 319 -21.47 -0.55 -10.37
CA ARG A 319 -22.76 -0.56 -9.66
C ARG A 319 -23.88 -0.34 -10.67
N GLY A 320 -24.93 -1.13 -10.55
CA GLY A 320 -26.18 -0.97 -11.26
C GLY A 320 -27.33 -1.16 -10.28
N SER A 321 -28.34 -0.30 -10.34
CA SER A 321 -29.50 -0.34 -9.47
C SER A 321 -30.73 0.04 -10.27
N VAL A 322 -31.80 -0.74 -10.12
CA VAL A 322 -33.11 -0.45 -10.68
C VAL A 322 -34.08 -0.38 -9.53
N LYS A 323 -34.86 0.71 -9.45
CA LYS A 323 -35.89 0.88 -8.44
C LYS A 323 -37.18 1.32 -9.13
N ALA A 324 -38.26 0.57 -8.96
CA ALA A 324 -39.55 0.86 -9.57
C ALA A 324 -40.66 0.72 -8.55
N GLY A 325 -41.61 1.66 -8.54
CA GLY A 325 -42.72 1.63 -7.63
C GLY A 325 -43.76 2.70 -7.88
N THR A 326 -44.62 2.89 -6.90
CA THR A 326 -45.72 3.88 -6.88
C THR A 326 -45.27 5.33 -7.08
N PHE A 327 -44.03 5.68 -6.74
CA PHE A 327 -43.46 7.01 -6.95
C PHE A 327 -42.74 7.16 -8.30
N GLY A 328 -42.73 6.13 -9.14
CA GLY A 328 -42.03 6.10 -10.42
C GLY A 328 -40.88 5.09 -10.47
N ALA A 329 -40.04 5.21 -11.50
CA ALA A 329 -38.97 4.26 -11.77
C ALA A 329 -37.66 4.99 -12.07
N PHE A 330 -36.56 4.49 -11.50
CA PHE A 330 -35.22 5.01 -11.70
C PHE A 330 -34.21 3.90 -11.94
N LEU A 331 -33.30 4.16 -12.87
CA LEU A 331 -32.10 3.40 -13.15
C LEU A 331 -30.89 4.20 -12.64
N GLU A 332 -30.05 3.59 -11.81
CA GLU A 332 -28.79 4.16 -11.36
C GLU A 332 -27.64 3.25 -11.79
N TYR A 333 -26.64 3.80 -12.47
CA TYR A 333 -25.43 3.05 -12.82
C TYR A 333 -24.20 3.91 -12.56
N GLY A 334 -23.10 3.28 -12.18
CA GLY A 334 -21.90 4.00 -11.81
C GLY A 334 -20.71 3.11 -11.54
N ALA A 335 -19.58 3.75 -11.26
CA ALA A 335 -18.34 3.10 -10.92
C ALA A 335 -17.74 3.71 -9.66
N GLU A 336 -17.11 2.88 -8.84
CA GLU A 336 -16.29 3.27 -7.70
C GLU A 336 -14.88 2.73 -7.91
N LYS A 337 -13.89 3.61 -7.81
CA LYS A 337 -12.47 3.30 -7.97
C LYS A 337 -11.74 3.67 -6.69
N LYS A 338 -10.94 2.74 -6.16
CA LYS A 338 -9.99 3.04 -5.08
C LYS A 338 -8.79 3.78 -5.68
N VAL A 339 -8.48 4.95 -5.13
CA VAL A 339 -7.40 5.85 -5.62
C VAL A 339 -6.17 5.76 -4.73
N SER A 340 -6.38 5.57 -3.43
CA SER A 340 -5.36 5.41 -2.39
C SER A 340 -5.84 4.38 -1.37
N GLU A 341 -4.98 3.91 -0.47
CA GLU A 341 -5.32 2.98 0.61
C GLU A 341 -6.55 3.42 1.41
N HIS A 342 -6.68 4.73 1.64
CA HIS A 342 -7.74 5.34 2.43
C HIS A 342 -8.72 6.19 1.61
N SER A 343 -8.62 6.24 0.28
CA SER A 343 -9.51 7.09 -0.54
C SER A 343 -10.15 6.33 -1.71
N SER A 344 -11.47 6.48 -1.86
CA SER A 344 -12.22 6.00 -3.03
C SER A 344 -13.03 7.12 -3.67
N VAL A 345 -13.06 7.13 -5.00
CA VAL A 345 -13.86 8.07 -5.80
C VAL A 345 -14.93 7.25 -6.51
N SER A 346 -16.16 7.76 -6.52
CA SER A 346 -17.27 7.15 -7.22
C SER A 346 -18.07 8.17 -8.00
N ALA A 347 -18.56 7.76 -9.15
CA ALA A 347 -19.48 8.53 -9.98
C ALA A 347 -20.64 7.61 -10.37
N ALA A 348 -21.87 8.08 -10.16
CA ALA A 348 -23.08 7.35 -10.51
C ALA A 348 -24.09 8.29 -11.16
N VAL A 349 -24.70 7.84 -12.25
CA VAL A 349 -25.77 8.55 -12.94
C VAL A 349 -27.08 7.89 -12.58
N ARG A 350 -28.05 8.69 -12.13
CA ARG A 350 -29.43 8.28 -11.86
C ARG A 350 -30.34 8.88 -12.92
N ILE A 351 -31.19 8.07 -13.51
CA ILE A 351 -32.12 8.43 -14.58
C ILE A 351 -33.49 7.89 -14.23
N GLY A 352 -34.53 8.71 -14.31
CA GLY A 352 -35.91 8.23 -14.31
C GLY A 352 -36.90 9.27 -13.82
N THR A 353 -38.17 8.89 -13.70
CA THR A 353 -39.27 9.81 -13.41
C THR A 353 -39.77 9.61 -11.97
N PRO A 354 -40.01 10.68 -11.17
CA PRO A 354 -39.98 12.10 -11.52
C PRO A 354 -38.64 12.86 -11.37
N THR A 355 -37.56 12.26 -10.86
CA THR A 355 -36.30 12.99 -10.56
C THR A 355 -35.38 13.29 -11.75
N GLY A 356 -35.85 13.13 -12.99
CA GLY A 356 -35.07 13.25 -14.23
C GLY A 356 -33.67 12.62 -14.20
N VAL A 357 -32.64 13.42 -14.48
CA VAL A 357 -31.24 12.99 -14.57
C VAL A 357 -30.41 13.67 -13.48
N THR A 358 -29.76 12.87 -12.65
CA THR A 358 -28.86 13.34 -11.58
C THR A 358 -27.51 12.65 -11.68
N LEU A 359 -26.42 13.41 -11.69
CA LEU A 359 -25.04 12.91 -11.55
C LEU A 359 -24.61 12.98 -10.08
N LYS A 360 -24.23 11.86 -9.49
CA LYS A 360 -23.74 11.78 -8.12
C LYS A 360 -22.26 11.47 -8.09
N ILE A 361 -21.46 12.44 -7.69
CA ILE A 361 -20.02 12.27 -7.43
C ILE A 361 -19.84 12.07 -5.93
N ARG A 362 -19.10 11.04 -5.51
CA ARG A 362 -18.80 10.80 -4.10
C ARG A 362 -17.34 10.46 -3.90
N LEU A 363 -16.69 11.19 -3.00
CA LEU A 363 -15.32 10.98 -2.54
C LEU A 363 -15.36 10.48 -1.10
N ASN A 364 -14.88 9.28 -0.86
CA ASN A 364 -14.66 8.75 0.48
C ASN A 364 -13.17 8.92 0.80
N ARG A 365 -12.84 9.55 1.92
CA ARG A 365 -11.48 9.70 2.44
C ARG A 365 -11.46 9.34 3.92
N ALA A 366 -10.77 8.26 4.26
CA ALA A 366 -10.75 7.67 5.59
C ALA A 366 -12.17 7.47 6.14
N SER A 367 -12.53 8.18 7.20
CA SER A 367 -13.84 8.11 7.85
C SER A 367 -14.83 9.20 7.39
N GLN A 368 -14.45 10.02 6.39
CA GLN A 368 -15.27 11.10 5.86
C GLN A 368 -15.75 10.80 4.43
N ALA A 369 -17.03 11.02 4.16
CA ALA A 369 -17.65 10.87 2.85
C ALA A 369 -18.18 12.22 2.34
N TYR A 370 -17.68 12.68 1.21
CA TYR A 370 -18.17 13.87 0.51
C TYR A 370 -19.05 13.43 -0.65
N SER A 371 -20.26 13.95 -0.75
CA SER A 371 -21.25 13.59 -1.77
C SER A 371 -21.79 14.84 -2.46
N PHE A 372 -21.68 14.88 -3.77
CA PHE A 372 -22.12 15.99 -4.62
C PHE A 372 -23.14 15.46 -5.63
N PRO A 373 -24.43 15.32 -5.26
CA PRO A 373 -25.49 15.10 -6.21
C PRO A 373 -25.77 16.39 -6.99
N ILE A 374 -25.60 16.30 -8.31
CA ILE A 374 -25.79 17.36 -9.28
C ILE A 374 -27.04 17.01 -10.08
N HIS A 375 -28.12 17.77 -9.88
CA HIS A 375 -29.36 17.65 -10.62
C HIS A 375 -29.21 18.35 -11.98
N LEU A 376 -29.39 17.64 -13.09
CA LEU A 376 -29.12 18.16 -14.43
C LEU A 376 -30.39 18.50 -15.21
N CYS A 377 -31.48 17.77 -15.00
CA CYS A 377 -32.77 18.05 -15.63
C CYS A 377 -33.88 17.24 -14.93
N ASP A 378 -35.11 17.76 -14.93
CA ASP A 378 -36.29 17.10 -14.36
C ASP A 378 -36.89 16.04 -15.31
N GLU A 379 -36.68 16.20 -16.61
CA GLU A 379 -37.10 15.25 -17.65
C GLU A 379 -35.97 14.32 -18.08
N VAL A 380 -36.32 13.14 -18.61
CA VAL A 380 -35.31 12.18 -19.09
C VAL A 380 -34.92 12.53 -20.52
N LEU A 381 -33.89 13.37 -20.67
CA LEU A 381 -33.34 13.77 -21.96
C LEU A 381 -32.02 13.03 -22.28
N PRO A 382 -31.78 12.61 -23.54
CA PRO A 382 -30.55 11.89 -23.92
C PRO A 382 -29.26 12.71 -23.71
N ALA A 383 -29.30 14.02 -23.95
CA ALA A 383 -28.13 14.88 -23.85
C ALA A 383 -27.57 14.99 -22.41
N PRO A 384 -28.37 15.33 -21.38
CA PRO A 384 -27.93 15.28 -19.98
C PRO A 384 -27.38 13.92 -19.55
N VAL A 385 -27.97 12.82 -20.03
CA VAL A 385 -27.47 11.45 -19.76
C VAL A 385 -26.08 11.25 -20.36
N PHE A 386 -25.84 11.70 -21.59
CA PHE A 386 -24.54 11.62 -22.24
C PHE A 386 -23.48 12.43 -21.47
N TYR A 387 -23.77 13.68 -21.10
CA TYR A 387 -22.83 14.49 -20.34
C TYR A 387 -22.58 13.94 -18.93
N ALA A 388 -23.62 13.44 -18.24
CA ALA A 388 -23.49 12.82 -16.93
C ALA A 388 -22.59 11.58 -16.93
N THR A 389 -22.49 10.87 -18.05
CA THR A 389 -21.66 9.66 -18.19
C THR A 389 -20.26 9.95 -18.68
N VAL A 390 -20.15 10.72 -19.76
CA VAL A 390 -18.88 10.92 -20.46
C VAL A 390 -18.01 11.95 -19.74
N ALA A 391 -18.59 13.04 -19.22
CA ALA A 391 -17.80 14.11 -18.61
C ALA A 391 -17.02 13.63 -17.37
N PRO A 392 -17.59 12.86 -16.41
CA PRO A 392 -16.82 12.36 -15.27
C PRO A 392 -15.66 11.44 -15.66
N ILE A 393 -15.81 10.65 -16.74
CA ILE A 393 -14.78 9.73 -17.22
C ILE A 393 -13.61 10.50 -17.84
N ILE A 394 -13.91 11.48 -18.71
CA ILE A 394 -12.89 12.33 -19.34
C ILE A 394 -12.20 13.17 -18.27
N THR A 395 -12.95 13.81 -17.38
CA THR A 395 -12.41 14.60 -16.27
C THR A 395 -11.50 13.75 -15.37
N TRP A 396 -11.89 12.51 -15.07
CA TRP A 396 -11.03 11.58 -14.32
C TRP A 396 -9.73 11.26 -15.07
N ALA A 397 -9.79 10.99 -16.38
CA ALA A 397 -8.60 10.70 -17.18
C ALA A 397 -7.63 11.90 -17.22
N VAL A 398 -8.17 13.12 -17.35
CA VAL A 398 -7.40 14.37 -17.32
C VAL A 398 -6.77 14.60 -15.95
N ILE A 399 -7.55 14.54 -14.86
CA ILE A 399 -7.04 14.72 -13.48
C ILE A 399 -5.99 13.66 -13.15
N LYS A 400 -6.21 12.42 -13.58
CA LYS A 400 -5.24 11.34 -13.35
C LYS A 400 -3.90 11.64 -14.00
N LYS A 401 -3.90 12.01 -15.29
CA LYS A 401 -2.68 12.23 -16.07
C LYS A 401 -1.95 13.53 -15.68
N LEU A 402 -2.70 14.59 -15.36
CA LEU A 402 -2.12 15.92 -15.10
C LEU A 402 -1.82 16.20 -13.63
N VAL A 403 -2.51 15.55 -12.68
CA VAL A 403 -2.38 15.85 -11.24
C VAL A 403 -1.95 14.62 -10.45
N ILE A 404 -2.64 13.48 -10.59
CA ILE A 404 -2.38 12.32 -9.72
C ILE A 404 -1.04 11.67 -10.07
N ASP A 405 -0.83 11.31 -11.33
CA ASP A 405 0.39 10.62 -11.78
C ASP A 405 1.68 11.42 -11.50
N PRO A 406 1.77 12.75 -11.75
CA PRO A 406 2.97 13.51 -11.40
C PRO A 406 3.21 13.58 -9.88
N VAL A 407 2.17 13.81 -9.07
CA VAL A 407 2.32 13.86 -7.60
C VAL A 407 2.75 12.50 -7.03
N VAL A 408 2.24 11.39 -7.57
CA VAL A 408 2.64 10.05 -7.15
C VAL A 408 4.10 9.77 -7.54
N ARG A 409 4.55 10.22 -8.71
CA ARG A 409 5.95 10.10 -9.14
C ARG A 409 6.88 10.90 -8.24
N GLU A 410 6.56 12.17 -7.99
CA GLU A 410 7.34 13.05 -7.12
C GLU A 410 7.43 12.49 -5.68
N ARG A 411 6.34 11.93 -5.14
CA ARG A 411 6.38 11.27 -3.82
C ARG A 411 7.34 10.09 -3.80
N LYS A 412 7.29 9.23 -4.83
CA LYS A 412 8.20 8.09 -4.93
C LYS A 412 9.65 8.53 -5.07
N GLU A 413 9.90 9.61 -5.80
CA GLU A 413 11.24 10.19 -5.95
C GLU A 413 11.76 10.74 -4.62
N ARG A 414 10.96 11.55 -3.91
CA ARG A 414 11.32 12.06 -2.57
C ARG A 414 11.56 10.94 -1.56
N GLU A 415 10.80 9.86 -1.62
CA GLU A 415 10.99 8.70 -0.75
C GLU A 415 12.32 7.99 -1.06
N LYS A 416 12.66 7.84 -2.35
CA LYS A 416 13.97 7.33 -2.77
C LYS A 416 15.10 8.26 -2.35
N GLU A 417 14.95 9.57 -2.48
CA GLU A 417 15.94 10.55 -2.03
C GLU A 417 16.19 10.45 -0.53
N LYS A 418 15.13 10.40 0.28
CA LYS A 418 15.25 10.17 1.73
C LYS A 418 15.98 8.87 2.04
N GLN A 419 15.66 7.78 1.35
CA GLN A 419 16.39 6.51 1.51
C GLN A 419 17.86 6.63 1.11
N ARG A 420 18.20 7.40 0.06
CA ARG A 420 19.58 7.67 -0.35
C ARG A 420 20.32 8.50 0.71
N GLU A 421 19.67 9.50 1.30
CA GLU A 421 20.24 10.33 2.36
C GLU A 421 20.51 9.52 3.63
N LEU A 422 19.54 8.73 4.08
CA LEU A 422 19.67 7.85 5.25
C LEU A 422 20.81 6.84 5.06
N ASN A 423 20.95 6.27 3.86
CA ASN A 423 21.99 5.29 3.57
C ASN A 423 23.36 5.90 3.22
N LYS A 424 23.49 7.23 3.12
CA LYS A 424 24.71 7.89 2.62
C LYS A 424 25.94 7.58 3.48
N SER A 425 25.81 7.62 4.80
CA SER A 425 26.89 7.30 5.75
C SER A 425 27.36 5.85 5.57
N ARG A 426 26.40 4.93 5.45
CA ARG A 426 26.67 3.50 5.26
C ARG A 426 27.32 3.18 3.92
N ILE A 427 26.88 3.84 2.84
CA ILE A 427 27.51 3.70 1.52
C ILE A 427 28.95 4.18 1.57
N MET A 428 29.25 5.29 2.26
CA MET A 428 30.63 5.78 2.43
C MET A 428 31.51 4.79 3.20
N GLU A 429 30.98 4.16 4.26
CA GLU A 429 31.70 3.12 5.01
C GLU A 429 31.99 1.89 4.13
N LYS A 430 30.97 1.33 3.47
CA LYS A 430 31.12 0.18 2.57
C LYS A 430 32.02 0.50 1.36
N GLN A 431 31.99 1.73 0.86
CA GLN A 431 32.91 2.19 -0.19
C GLN A 431 34.37 2.17 0.30
N ARG A 432 34.63 2.59 1.54
CA ARG A 432 35.96 2.54 2.14
C ARG A 432 36.43 1.09 2.31
N GLU A 433 35.57 0.21 2.83
CA GLU A 433 35.87 -1.23 2.96
C GLU A 433 36.18 -1.86 1.59
N ALA A 434 35.39 -1.57 0.57
CA ALA A 434 35.58 -2.08 -0.78
C ALA A 434 36.91 -1.60 -1.38
N LYS A 435 37.24 -0.31 -1.25
CA LYS A 435 38.52 0.24 -1.71
C LYS A 435 39.70 -0.43 -1.00
N ALA A 436 39.64 -0.58 0.33
CA ALA A 436 40.68 -1.28 1.08
C ALA A 436 40.84 -2.74 0.62
N ALA A 437 39.75 -3.48 0.44
CA ALA A 437 39.78 -4.85 -0.08
C ALA A 437 40.40 -4.91 -1.49
N THR A 438 40.04 -3.99 -2.40
CA THR A 438 40.62 -3.96 -3.76
C THR A 438 42.13 -3.70 -3.74
N GLU A 439 42.60 -2.88 -2.80
CA GLU A 439 44.02 -2.56 -2.66
C GLU A 439 44.83 -3.77 -2.19
N LEU A 440 44.32 -4.52 -1.21
CA LEU A 440 44.92 -5.75 -0.72
C LEU A 440 45.03 -6.83 -1.81
N MET A 441 44.13 -6.82 -2.79
CA MET A 441 44.11 -7.79 -3.88
C MET A 441 45.11 -7.51 -5.01
N LYS A 442 45.57 -6.26 -5.18
CA LYS A 442 46.34 -5.82 -6.37
C LYS A 442 47.55 -6.70 -6.68
N GLU A 443 48.34 -7.05 -5.66
CA GLU A 443 49.54 -7.86 -5.83
C GLU A 443 49.21 -9.30 -6.26
N THR A 444 48.19 -9.89 -5.64
CA THR A 444 47.76 -11.25 -5.96
C THR A 444 47.17 -11.32 -7.36
N VAL A 445 46.37 -10.32 -7.74
CA VAL A 445 45.78 -10.20 -9.09
C VAL A 445 46.85 -10.07 -10.16
N SER A 446 47.93 -9.32 -9.89
CA SER A 446 49.04 -9.18 -10.83
C SER A 446 49.72 -10.52 -11.11
N ARG A 447 49.88 -11.37 -10.09
CA ARG A 447 50.42 -12.73 -10.23
C ARG A 447 49.47 -13.65 -11.01
N ILE A 448 48.18 -13.68 -10.64
CA ILE A 448 47.16 -14.47 -11.34
C ILE A 448 47.09 -14.07 -12.82
N ARG A 449 47.13 -12.78 -13.11
CA ARG A 449 47.09 -12.27 -14.49
C ARG A 449 48.28 -12.74 -15.31
N ALA A 450 49.50 -12.70 -14.76
CA ALA A 450 50.70 -13.19 -15.44
C ALA A 450 50.65 -14.71 -15.69
N GLU A 451 50.15 -15.49 -14.72
CA GLU A 451 49.96 -16.93 -14.88
C GLU A 451 48.92 -17.26 -15.96
N GLU A 452 47.78 -16.58 -15.96
CA GLU A 452 46.73 -16.77 -16.96
C GLU A 452 47.16 -16.29 -18.36
N GLU A 453 47.96 -15.22 -18.46
CA GLU A 453 48.53 -14.74 -19.72
C GLU A 453 49.48 -15.77 -20.34
N SER A 454 50.33 -16.41 -19.53
CA SER A 454 51.22 -17.49 -20.00
C SER A 454 50.46 -18.69 -20.57
N LYS A 455 49.25 -18.96 -20.05
CA LYS A 455 48.39 -20.09 -20.46
C LYS A 455 47.32 -19.71 -21.49
N LYS A 456 47.29 -18.45 -21.94
CA LYS A 456 46.21 -17.88 -22.78
C LYS A 456 44.80 -18.12 -22.17
N GLY A 457 44.75 -18.08 -20.84
CA GLY A 457 43.58 -18.35 -20.03
C GLY A 457 42.61 -17.16 -19.93
N LEU A 458 41.91 -17.04 -18.81
CA LEU A 458 40.84 -16.06 -18.62
C LEU A 458 41.38 -14.77 -17.97
N ILE A 459 41.29 -13.65 -18.68
CA ILE A 459 41.72 -12.34 -18.20
C ILE A 459 40.57 -11.35 -18.31
N ILE A 460 40.14 -10.78 -17.20
CA ILE A 460 39.10 -9.74 -17.15
C ILE A 460 39.75 -8.42 -17.53
N THR A 461 39.28 -7.82 -18.62
CA THR A 461 39.80 -6.54 -19.12
C THR A 461 39.10 -5.36 -18.48
N LYS A 462 37.79 -5.48 -18.24
CA LYS A 462 36.98 -4.44 -17.63
C LYS A 462 35.75 -5.05 -16.98
N ALA A 463 35.44 -4.64 -15.75
CA ALA A 463 34.19 -4.99 -15.12
C ALA A 463 33.58 -3.81 -14.36
N LEU A 464 32.31 -3.53 -14.63
CA LEU A 464 31.57 -2.41 -14.06
C LEU A 464 30.31 -2.93 -13.37
N TYR A 465 30.07 -2.52 -12.13
CA TYR A 465 28.89 -2.88 -11.35
C TYR A 465 28.11 -1.63 -10.96
N GLY A 466 26.79 -1.65 -11.15
CA GLY A 466 25.94 -0.51 -10.85
C GLY A 466 24.71 -0.47 -11.73
N ARG A 467 24.08 0.70 -11.83
CA ARG A 467 22.90 0.89 -12.67
C ARG A 467 23.30 1.18 -14.11
N PHE A 468 22.90 0.32 -15.04
CA PHE A 468 23.06 0.57 -16.47
C PHE A 468 21.76 1.12 -17.05
N VAL A 469 21.79 2.38 -17.45
CA VAL A 469 20.72 2.96 -18.27
C VAL A 469 21.13 2.75 -19.72
N TYR A 470 20.49 1.82 -20.42
CA TYR A 470 20.59 1.78 -21.88
C TYR A 470 20.07 3.10 -22.42
N PRO A 471 20.80 3.81 -23.30
CA PRO A 471 20.23 4.96 -23.96
C PRO A 471 19.09 4.48 -24.85
N GLN A 472 17.85 4.71 -24.40
CA GLN A 472 16.80 4.99 -25.37
C GLN A 472 17.24 6.22 -26.15
N GLN A 473 17.07 6.17 -27.48
CA GLN A 473 17.31 7.28 -28.39
C GLN A 473 16.55 8.52 -27.90
N ASP A 474 17.20 9.36 -27.10
CA ASP A 474 16.86 10.77 -26.99
C ASP A 474 18.16 11.55 -27.12
N ARG A 475 18.24 12.26 -28.25
CA ARG A 475 19.35 13.11 -28.62
C ARG A 475 19.44 14.26 -27.62
N GLY A 476 20.61 14.37 -27.01
CA GLY A 476 21.19 15.64 -26.60
C GLY A 476 20.71 16.15 -25.26
N THR A 477 21.47 15.82 -24.21
CA THR A 477 22.05 16.81 -23.29
C THR A 477 23.00 16.10 -22.33
N GLU A 478 24.26 16.52 -22.44
CA GLU A 478 25.30 16.63 -21.40
C GLU A 478 25.70 15.38 -20.59
N GLU A 479 26.84 14.86 -21.05
CA GLU A 479 27.76 13.96 -20.38
C GLU A 479 28.36 14.62 -19.13
N SER A 480 28.14 14.06 -17.93
CA SER A 480 29.13 14.00 -16.83
C SER A 480 28.56 13.46 -15.51
N GLY A 481 27.24 13.55 -15.26
CA GLY A 481 26.65 13.20 -13.95
C GLY A 481 26.38 11.71 -13.67
N HIS A 482 26.27 10.85 -14.70
CA HIS A 482 25.84 9.45 -14.52
C HIS A 482 26.97 8.42 -14.34
N ARG A 483 28.24 8.85 -14.27
CA ARG A 483 29.36 7.93 -13.97
C ARG A 483 29.50 7.60 -12.48
N ASP A 484 28.88 8.37 -11.60
CA ASP A 484 28.95 8.19 -10.14
C ASP A 484 28.11 7.00 -9.62
N GLU A 485 27.22 6.43 -10.44
CA GLU A 485 26.38 5.27 -10.07
C GLU A 485 27.00 3.92 -10.45
N MET A 486 28.27 3.90 -10.89
CA MET A 486 28.98 2.69 -11.34
C MET A 486 30.33 2.54 -10.64
N ILE A 487 30.67 1.31 -10.27
CA ILE A 487 31.92 0.95 -9.61
C ILE A 487 32.76 0.03 -10.50
N ASP A 488 34.08 0.24 -10.50
CA ASP A 488 35.01 -0.66 -11.18
C ASP A 488 35.34 -1.85 -10.26
N VAL A 489 34.98 -3.04 -10.71
CA VAL A 489 35.16 -4.31 -9.98
C VAL A 489 36.07 -5.28 -10.72
N THR A 490 36.90 -4.76 -11.62
CA THR A 490 37.85 -5.55 -12.42
C THR A 490 38.83 -6.33 -11.53
N ILE A 491 39.41 -5.68 -10.52
CA ILE A 491 40.39 -6.29 -9.62
C ILE A 491 39.76 -7.39 -8.75
N PRO A 492 38.64 -7.15 -8.02
CA PRO A 492 37.94 -8.19 -7.28
C PRO A 492 37.57 -9.42 -8.12
N LEU A 493 37.02 -9.21 -9.32
CA LEU A 493 36.63 -10.34 -10.18
C LEU A 493 37.83 -11.11 -10.71
N GLN A 494 38.93 -10.44 -11.08
CA GLN A 494 40.13 -11.13 -11.54
C GLN A 494 40.72 -12.00 -10.43
N CYS A 495 40.61 -11.56 -9.17
CA CYS A 495 41.07 -12.32 -8.01
C CYS A 495 40.29 -13.63 -7.80
N LEU A 496 39.06 -13.73 -8.32
CA LEU A 496 38.20 -14.91 -8.24
C LEU A 496 38.42 -15.92 -9.38
N VAL A 497 39.22 -15.58 -10.39
CA VAL A 497 39.56 -16.47 -11.51
C VAL A 497 40.44 -17.61 -11.02
N LYS A 498 40.06 -18.84 -11.37
CA LYS A 498 40.82 -20.06 -11.06
C LYS A 498 40.76 -21.03 -12.24
N ASP A 499 41.90 -21.60 -12.62
CA ASP A 499 42.01 -22.59 -13.70
C ASP A 499 41.34 -22.09 -15.00
N SER A 500 41.59 -20.83 -15.36
CA SER A 500 40.98 -20.14 -16.49
C SER A 500 39.45 -20.10 -16.50
N LYS A 501 38.80 -20.15 -15.33
CA LYS A 501 37.34 -20.05 -15.15
C LYS A 501 36.99 -19.08 -14.03
N LEU A 502 35.86 -18.41 -14.16
CA LEU A 502 35.24 -17.60 -13.10
C LEU A 502 33.81 -18.10 -12.87
N ILE A 503 33.50 -18.35 -11.60
CA ILE A 503 32.17 -18.79 -11.15
C ILE A 503 31.70 -17.83 -10.07
N LEU A 504 30.57 -17.17 -10.33
CA LEU A 504 29.80 -16.40 -9.37
C LEU A 504 28.48 -17.13 -9.11
N HIS A 505 28.13 -17.30 -7.85
CA HIS A 505 26.90 -17.97 -7.44
C HIS A 505 25.70 -17.01 -7.44
N LYS A 506 24.48 -17.56 -7.29
CA LYS A 506 23.24 -16.76 -7.23
C LYS A 506 23.14 -16.07 -5.87
N ALA A 507 23.67 -14.86 -5.79
CA ALA A 507 23.57 -13.97 -4.64
C ALA A 507 23.87 -12.53 -5.08
N SER A 508 23.51 -11.55 -4.25
CA SER A 508 23.80 -10.15 -4.51
C SER A 508 25.31 -9.91 -4.55
N LYS A 509 25.80 -9.44 -5.68
CA LYS A 509 27.24 -9.20 -5.93
C LYS A 509 27.78 -8.06 -5.08
N SER A 510 26.93 -7.16 -4.56
CA SER A 510 27.38 -6.11 -3.63
C SER A 510 27.97 -6.63 -2.32
N GLN A 511 27.75 -7.91 -1.97
CA GLN A 511 28.32 -8.55 -0.77
C GLN A 511 29.68 -9.20 -1.01
N LEU A 512 30.17 -9.23 -2.26
CA LEU A 512 31.49 -9.77 -2.57
C LEU A 512 32.60 -8.83 -2.02
N PRO A 513 33.73 -9.36 -1.56
CA PRO A 513 34.85 -8.53 -1.13
C PRO A 513 35.31 -7.60 -2.26
N GLY A 514 35.42 -6.30 -1.99
CA GLY A 514 35.76 -5.29 -3.00
C GLY A 514 34.58 -4.75 -3.81
N PHE A 515 33.36 -5.24 -3.55
CA PHE A 515 32.12 -4.66 -4.06
C PHE A 515 31.44 -3.82 -2.98
N TYR A 516 30.63 -2.87 -3.41
CA TYR A 516 29.64 -2.20 -2.58
C TYR A 516 28.43 -1.84 -3.45
N ASP A 517 27.33 -1.46 -2.82
CA ASP A 517 26.13 -1.04 -3.53
C ASP A 517 26.15 0.48 -3.80
N PRO A 518 26.31 0.94 -5.07
CA PRO A 518 26.24 2.37 -5.39
C PRO A 518 24.79 2.91 -5.47
N CYS A 519 23.78 2.04 -5.62
CA CYS A 519 22.39 2.43 -5.89
C CYS A 519 21.42 1.58 -5.06
N VAL A 520 21.41 1.80 -3.74
CA VAL A 520 20.55 1.07 -2.80
C VAL A 520 19.07 1.20 -3.19
N GLY A 521 18.41 0.06 -3.36
CA GLY A 521 16.98 0.00 -3.72
C GLY A 521 16.68 0.07 -5.21
N GLU A 522 17.70 0.08 -6.07
CA GLU A 522 17.55 0.07 -7.53
C GLU A 522 18.12 -1.20 -8.17
N ASP A 523 17.68 -1.46 -9.40
CA ASP A 523 18.16 -2.62 -10.17
C ASP A 523 19.61 -2.40 -10.61
N LYS A 524 20.49 -3.30 -10.17
CA LYS A 524 21.92 -3.27 -10.45
C LYS A 524 22.31 -4.40 -11.38
N GLN A 525 23.27 -4.14 -12.24
CA GLN A 525 23.82 -5.11 -13.18
C GLN A 525 25.34 -5.11 -13.08
N LEU A 526 25.95 -6.20 -13.54
CA LEU A 526 27.38 -6.37 -13.69
C LEU A 526 27.69 -6.55 -15.17
N LEU A 527 28.47 -5.63 -15.72
CA LEU A 527 29.10 -5.75 -17.03
C LEU A 527 30.48 -6.38 -16.84
N VAL A 528 30.79 -7.44 -17.59
CA VAL A 528 32.10 -8.08 -17.59
C VAL A 528 32.60 -8.22 -19.03
N GLN A 529 33.74 -7.61 -19.30
CA GLN A 529 34.53 -7.79 -20.51
C GLN A 529 35.79 -8.60 -20.17
N TYR A 530 36.05 -9.64 -20.93
CA TYR A 530 37.16 -10.56 -20.67
C TYR A 530 37.77 -11.12 -21.95
N LEU A 531 39.05 -11.46 -21.88
CA LEU A 531 39.84 -12.13 -22.89
C LEU A 531 39.96 -13.62 -22.53
N PHE A 532 39.72 -14.49 -23.51
CA PHE A 532 39.97 -15.92 -23.38
C PHE A 532 40.49 -16.46 -24.72
N HIS A 533 41.64 -17.15 -24.72
CA HIS A 533 42.29 -17.62 -25.95
C HIS A 533 42.40 -16.52 -27.02
N THR A 534 42.85 -15.31 -26.64
CA THR A 534 42.99 -14.13 -27.53
C THR A 534 41.70 -13.58 -28.15
N GLN A 535 40.53 -14.05 -27.73
CA GLN A 535 39.23 -13.53 -28.17
C GLN A 535 38.55 -12.73 -27.07
N THR A 536 38.02 -11.57 -27.43
CA THR A 536 37.27 -10.70 -26.52
C THR A 536 35.84 -11.19 -26.37
N HIS A 537 35.37 -11.20 -25.13
CA HIS A 537 34.02 -11.57 -24.76
C HIS A 537 33.42 -10.50 -23.85
N GLU A 538 32.11 -10.33 -23.93
CA GLU A 538 31.35 -9.37 -23.13
C GLU A 538 30.04 -9.99 -22.66
N CYS A 539 29.67 -9.75 -21.40
CA CYS A 539 28.36 -10.12 -20.88
C CYS A 539 27.84 -9.09 -19.87
N LEU A 540 26.52 -8.93 -19.87
CA LEU A 540 25.78 -8.13 -18.91
C LEU A 540 24.84 -9.04 -18.13
N ILE A 541 24.92 -9.01 -16.80
CA ILE A 541 24.11 -9.86 -15.92
C ILE A 541 23.46 -9.06 -14.80
N GLN A 542 22.29 -9.51 -14.32
CA GLN A 542 21.61 -8.92 -13.16
C GLN A 542 22.36 -9.22 -11.85
N ASP A 543 22.14 -8.43 -10.79
CA ASP A 543 22.80 -8.59 -9.48
C ASP A 543 22.70 -10.00 -8.89
N ASP A 544 21.53 -10.63 -8.92
CA ASP A 544 21.33 -11.96 -8.31
C ASP A 544 21.64 -13.14 -9.26
N ALA A 545 21.99 -12.86 -10.52
CA ALA A 545 22.23 -13.90 -11.51
C ALA A 545 23.61 -14.55 -11.34
N ALA A 546 23.67 -15.88 -11.40
CA ALA A 546 24.94 -16.62 -11.42
C ALA A 546 25.69 -16.38 -12.74
N LEU A 547 27.03 -16.33 -12.66
CA LEU A 547 27.91 -16.19 -13.81
C LEU A 547 28.88 -17.35 -13.86
N ARG A 548 29.02 -18.00 -15.01
CA ARG A 548 30.09 -18.96 -15.28
C ARG A 548 30.73 -18.57 -16.60
N ILE A 549 31.98 -18.13 -16.58
CA ILE A 549 32.74 -17.76 -17.79
C ILE A 549 34.05 -18.56 -17.82
N PRO A 550 34.58 -18.89 -19.01
CA PRO A 550 34.18 -18.42 -20.35
C PRO A 550 32.98 -19.15 -20.98
N VAL A 551 32.19 -18.44 -21.79
CA VAL A 551 31.08 -19.01 -22.60
C VAL A 551 31.18 -18.49 -24.04
N SER A 552 30.96 -19.37 -25.02
CA SER A 552 31.05 -19.03 -26.45
C SER A 552 30.03 -17.99 -26.92
N SER A 553 28.87 -17.89 -26.26
CA SER A 553 27.82 -16.90 -26.58
C SER A 553 28.22 -15.46 -26.26
N HIS A 554 29.25 -15.27 -25.42
CA HIS A 554 29.72 -13.94 -25.03
C HIS A 554 30.76 -13.37 -26.00
N LYS A 555 31.14 -14.11 -27.06
CA LYS A 555 32.14 -13.65 -28.03
C LYS A 555 31.69 -12.36 -28.72
N VAL A 556 32.53 -11.35 -28.66
CA VAL A 556 32.34 -10.10 -29.41
C VAL A 556 32.97 -10.31 -30.78
N ASN A 557 32.17 -10.22 -31.84
CA ASN A 557 32.69 -10.24 -33.21
C ASN A 557 33.37 -8.89 -33.48
N THR A 558 34.69 -8.83 -33.25
CA THR A 558 35.51 -7.73 -33.78
C THR A 558 35.61 -7.92 -35.30
N THR A 559 34.81 -7.15 -36.04
CA THR A 559 34.99 -6.93 -37.49
C THR A 559 36.26 -6.17 -37.79
#